data_AF-A0A853DDX0-F1
#
_entry.id   AF-A0A853DDX0-F1
#
_cell.length_a   1.000
_cell.length_b   1.000
_cell.length_c   1.000
_cell.angle_alpha   90.00
_cell.angle_beta   90.00
_cell.angle_gamma   90.00
#
_symmetry.space_group_name_H-M   'P 1'
#
loop_
_entity.id
_entity.type
_entity.pdbx_description
1 polymer ?
#
loop_
_entity_poly.entity_id
_entity_poly.type
_entity_poly.pdbx_seq_one_letter_code
_entity_poly.pdbx_strand_id
1 'polypeptide(L)'
;MEHSFANYTASKTLRNSNNKSTIGFRSARNFKMTVIVSIFICLIVPKQLKAQNDGAAIAGAVGALALVGAGVAAVEQMKERAELTATQWVLSNHPEMSSFSLKTVDFDGKKVKDMSSASVITFKIQEFEPEDNPVLNGKKYVLLGFTSHGWINEYGIDFNKVKWFMINKSEWTKMMVAYVKVASGVTSDLESDIMNGKIVNRGVRVKGKNMIPFYKMEGDMYVVTDYSNEMKFVYNERSLGIFLKDTRDLVQIKRGSLIELHDFFYEEN
;
A
#
# COMPACT_ATOMS: atom_id res chain seq x y z
N MET A 1 -84.01 -19.42 9.38
CA MET A 1 -83.25 -18.16 9.21
C MET A 1 -81.79 -18.54 9.10
N GLU A 2 -81.20 -18.15 7.97
CA GLU A 2 -79.75 -18.06 7.65
C GLU A 2 -78.94 -19.37 7.71
N HIS A 3 -78.69 -20.00 6.56
CA HIS A 3 -77.59 -19.72 5.60
C HIS A 3 -76.17 -19.87 6.20
N SER A 4 -75.47 -20.94 5.82
CA SER A 4 -74.27 -20.81 4.97
C SER A 4 -73.80 -22.17 4.46
N PHE A 5 -73.23 -22.14 3.27
CA PHE A 5 -73.04 -23.22 2.31
C PHE A 5 -71.72 -23.98 2.45
N ALA A 6 -71.74 -25.16 1.85
CA ALA A 6 -70.65 -26.12 1.71
C ALA A 6 -69.68 -25.82 0.54
N ASN A 7 -68.59 -26.62 0.53
CA ASN A 7 -67.74 -27.00 -0.61
C ASN A 7 -66.70 -25.93 -1.04
N TYR A 8 -65.49 -26.21 -1.53
CA TYR A 8 -64.81 -27.36 -2.16
C TYR A 8 -63.31 -26.91 -2.21
N THR A 9 -62.24 -27.70 -2.16
CA THR A 9 -61.80 -28.66 -3.18
C THR A 9 -60.50 -29.33 -2.72
N ALA A 10 -60.36 -30.60 -3.10
CA ALA A 10 -59.27 -31.53 -2.82
C ALA A 10 -57.96 -31.25 -3.59
N SER A 11 -56.86 -31.80 -3.08
CA SER A 11 -55.94 -32.62 -3.90
C SER A 11 -54.97 -33.45 -3.02
N LYS A 12 -55.23 -34.76 -2.97
CA LYS A 12 -54.27 -35.83 -2.61
C LYS A 12 -53.03 -35.70 -3.52
N THR A 13 -51.80 -36.05 -3.15
CA THR A 13 -51.36 -37.45 -3.00
C THR A 13 -49.87 -37.43 -2.66
N LEU A 14 -49.41 -38.08 -1.58
CA LEU A 14 -48.02 -38.55 -1.48
C LEU A 14 -48.02 -40.02 -1.05
N ARG A 15 -47.66 -40.88 -2.01
CA ARG A 15 -47.36 -42.30 -1.84
C ARG A 15 -45.88 -42.45 -1.49
N ASN A 16 -45.64 -42.98 -0.29
CA ASN A 16 -44.87 -44.18 0.03
C ASN A 16 -43.66 -44.56 -0.88
N SER A 17 -42.45 -44.62 -0.32
CA SER A 17 -41.87 -45.86 0.24
C SER A 17 -40.33 -45.91 0.22
N ASN A 18 -39.80 -46.64 1.22
CA ASN A 18 -38.57 -47.45 1.21
C ASN A 18 -37.21 -46.80 1.54
N ASN A 19 -36.93 -46.75 2.85
CA ASN A 19 -35.97 -47.59 3.57
C ASN A 19 -34.72 -48.12 2.80
N LYS A 20 -33.52 -47.66 3.21
CA LYS A 20 -32.29 -48.47 3.33
C LYS A 20 -31.20 -47.76 4.17
N SER A 21 -30.98 -48.32 5.37
CA SER A 21 -29.75 -48.44 6.17
C SER A 21 -28.47 -47.66 5.79
N THR A 22 -28.06 -46.78 6.73
CA THR A 22 -26.71 -46.57 7.31
C THR A 22 -25.46 -46.98 6.51
N ILE A 23 -24.64 -45.98 6.13
CA ILE A 23 -23.17 -45.95 6.36
C ILE A 23 -22.78 -44.47 6.54
N GLY A 24 -22.13 -44.15 7.66
CA GLY A 24 -21.60 -42.82 7.92
C GLY A 24 -20.34 -42.56 7.10
N PHE A 25 -20.24 -41.36 6.52
CA PHE A 25 -18.96 -40.70 6.26
C PHE A 25 -19.19 -39.19 6.37
N ARG A 26 -18.61 -38.59 7.40
CA ARG A 26 -18.48 -37.14 7.52
C ARG A 26 -17.66 -36.65 6.32
N SER A 27 -18.30 -35.97 5.39
CA SER A 27 -17.61 -35.26 4.31
C SER A 27 -16.96 -34.00 4.89
N ALA A 28 -15.66 -34.08 5.13
CA ALA A 28 -14.83 -32.92 5.40
C ALA A 28 -14.77 -32.07 4.13
N ARG A 29 -15.05 -30.79 4.33
CA ARG A 29 -15.13 -29.73 3.33
C ARG A 29 -13.73 -29.54 2.71
N ASN A 30 -13.55 -29.96 1.46
CA ASN A 30 -12.34 -29.75 0.69
C ASN A 30 -12.17 -28.26 0.35
N PHE A 31 -11.28 -27.57 1.06
CA PHE A 31 -10.76 -26.27 0.65
C PHE A 31 -9.32 -26.15 1.16
N LYS A 32 -8.43 -25.60 0.32
CA LYS A 32 -6.99 -25.35 0.56
C LYS A 32 -6.04 -26.53 0.26
N MET A 33 -5.84 -26.83 -1.04
CA MET A 33 -4.66 -27.59 -1.51
C MET A 33 -4.06 -27.01 -2.80
N THR A 34 -4.24 -25.72 -3.07
CA THR A 34 -3.70 -25.08 -4.29
C THR A 34 -2.38 -24.35 -4.06
N VAL A 35 -1.93 -24.18 -2.81
CA VAL A 35 -0.68 -23.42 -2.52
C VAL A 35 0.54 -24.32 -2.28
N ILE A 36 0.35 -25.59 -1.95
CA ILE A 36 1.48 -26.51 -1.64
C ILE A 36 2.08 -27.17 -2.90
N VAL A 37 1.34 -27.20 -4.02
CA VAL A 37 1.83 -27.83 -5.27
C VAL A 37 2.90 -26.97 -5.97
N SER A 38 2.90 -25.64 -5.80
CA SER A 38 3.86 -24.75 -6.46
C SER A 38 5.29 -24.85 -5.92
N ILE A 39 5.47 -25.27 -4.66
CA ILE A 39 6.80 -25.39 -4.01
C ILE A 39 7.49 -26.71 -4.38
N PHE A 40 6.73 -27.76 -4.74
CA PHE A 40 7.31 -29.08 -5.09
C PHE A 40 7.68 -29.23 -6.58
N ILE A 41 7.11 -28.42 -7.48
CA ILE A 41 7.39 -28.51 -8.93
C ILE A 41 8.80 -27.98 -9.28
N CYS A 42 9.41 -27.12 -8.45
CA CYS A 42 10.76 -26.61 -8.69
C CYS A 42 11.88 -27.66 -8.48
N LEU A 43 11.59 -28.79 -7.82
CA LEU A 43 12.62 -29.77 -7.45
C LEU A 43 12.78 -30.93 -8.44
N ILE A 44 11.96 -31.02 -9.49
CA ILE A 44 11.93 -32.19 -10.40
C ILE A 44 11.99 -31.80 -11.88
N VAL A 45 12.77 -30.79 -12.26
CA VAL A 45 13.10 -30.55 -13.68
C VAL A 45 14.50 -31.08 -13.97
N PRO A 46 14.66 -32.05 -14.89
CA PRO A 46 15.98 -32.54 -15.29
C PRO A 46 16.75 -31.46 -16.04
N LYS A 47 18.06 -31.34 -15.73
CA LYS A 47 19.01 -30.45 -16.38
C LYS A 47 19.24 -30.86 -17.84
N GLN A 48 18.43 -30.36 -18.76
CA GLN A 48 18.80 -30.26 -20.17
C GLN A 48 18.43 -28.88 -20.71
N LEU A 49 19.36 -27.94 -20.53
CA LEU A 49 19.35 -26.66 -21.22
C LEU A 49 19.70 -26.91 -22.69
N LYS A 50 18.72 -26.84 -23.59
CA LYS A 50 19.00 -26.54 -25.00
C LYS A 50 19.16 -25.03 -25.14
N ALA A 51 20.36 -24.62 -25.51
CA ALA A 51 20.71 -23.25 -25.84
C ALA A 51 19.80 -22.74 -26.98
N GLN A 52 19.10 -21.63 -26.74
CA GLN A 52 18.61 -20.77 -27.81
C GLN A 52 19.70 -19.74 -28.09
N ASN A 53 20.17 -19.73 -29.33
CA ASN A 53 21.22 -18.84 -29.80
C ASN A 53 20.64 -17.47 -30.18
N ASP A 54 21.45 -16.45 -29.93
CA ASP A 54 21.36 -15.03 -30.31
C ASP A 54 20.37 -14.11 -29.57
N GLY A 55 20.90 -13.45 -28.53
CA GLY A 55 20.39 -12.15 -28.05
C GLY A 55 20.37 -11.96 -26.52
N ALA A 56 21.53 -11.64 -25.94
CA ALA A 56 21.73 -11.13 -24.57
C ALA A 56 21.37 -12.07 -23.40
N ALA A 57 22.21 -13.10 -23.23
CA ALA A 57 22.45 -13.70 -21.92
C ALA A 57 23.35 -12.77 -21.09
N ILE A 58 22.83 -12.21 -20.00
CA ILE A 58 23.67 -11.79 -18.86
C ILE A 58 23.16 -12.55 -17.64
N ALA A 59 23.90 -13.58 -17.29
CA ALA A 59 23.72 -14.39 -16.09
C ALA A 59 24.52 -13.79 -14.93
N GLY A 60 23.92 -13.76 -13.73
CA GLY A 60 24.65 -13.93 -12.48
C GLY A 60 24.79 -12.72 -11.55
N ALA A 61 23.77 -12.46 -10.73
CA ALA A 61 23.85 -12.48 -9.26
C ALA A 61 22.46 -12.10 -8.68
N VAL A 62 21.92 -12.97 -7.82
CA VAL A 62 20.63 -12.84 -7.11
C VAL A 62 19.37 -12.93 -8.00
N GLY A 63 18.90 -14.17 -8.18
CA GLY A 63 17.52 -14.57 -8.46
C GLY A 63 16.61 -13.65 -9.28
N ALA A 64 16.44 -14.01 -10.57
CA ALA A 64 15.33 -13.64 -11.46
C ALA A 64 15.26 -12.19 -11.99
N LEU A 65 16.27 -11.76 -12.75
CA LEU A 65 16.06 -10.75 -13.78
C LEU A 65 15.52 -11.44 -15.04
N ALA A 66 14.20 -11.57 -15.12
CA ALA A 66 13.55 -11.61 -16.42
C ALA A 66 13.78 -10.22 -17.05
N LEU A 67 14.32 -10.18 -18.26
CA LEU A 67 14.34 -8.97 -19.10
C LEU A 67 12.90 -8.58 -19.41
N VAL A 68 12.23 -7.87 -18.49
CA VAL A 68 10.90 -7.34 -18.76
C VAL A 68 11.08 -6.01 -19.47
N GLY A 69 10.87 -6.03 -20.79
CA GLY A 69 10.74 -4.81 -21.58
C GLY A 69 9.74 -3.85 -20.92
N ALA A 70 10.00 -2.55 -21.02
CA ALA A 70 9.22 -1.50 -20.36
C ALA A 70 7.71 -1.63 -20.63
N GLY A 71 7.00 -2.30 -19.73
CA GLY A 71 5.59 -2.68 -19.86
C GLY A 71 4.98 -3.01 -18.51
N VAL A 72 3.67 -3.29 -18.49
CA VAL A 72 2.89 -3.50 -17.25
C VAL A 72 3.48 -4.62 -16.38
N ALA A 73 3.97 -5.70 -16.99
CA ALA A 73 4.61 -6.80 -16.27
C ALA A 73 5.87 -6.38 -15.50
N ALA A 74 6.64 -5.40 -16.01
CA ALA A 74 7.85 -4.92 -15.33
C ALA A 74 7.49 -4.13 -14.08
N VAL A 75 6.43 -3.32 -14.18
CA VAL A 75 5.91 -2.53 -13.05
C VAL A 75 5.39 -3.45 -11.96
N GLU A 76 4.65 -4.50 -12.33
CA GLU A 76 4.14 -5.48 -11.35
C GLU A 76 5.27 -6.23 -10.66
N GLN A 77 6.29 -6.69 -11.40
CA GLN A 77 7.44 -7.35 -10.79
C GLN A 77 8.21 -6.43 -9.84
N MET A 78 8.38 -5.15 -10.19
CA MET A 78 9.01 -4.17 -9.29
C MET A 78 8.16 -3.93 -8.05
N LYS A 79 6.84 -3.86 -8.20
CA LYS A 79 5.89 -3.73 -7.09
C LYS A 79 6.01 -4.90 -6.12
N GLU A 80 5.93 -6.13 -6.62
CA GLU A 80 6.11 -7.35 -5.83
C GLU A 80 7.46 -7.37 -5.09
N ARG A 81 8.55 -6.99 -5.78
CA ARG A 81 9.88 -6.93 -5.18
C ARG A 81 10.00 -5.84 -4.12
N ALA A 82 9.38 -4.69 -4.34
CA ALA A 82 9.33 -3.60 -3.38
C ALA A 82 8.55 -3.99 -2.13
N GLU A 83 7.39 -4.63 -2.29
CA GLU A 83 6.57 -5.13 -1.17
C GLU A 83 7.29 -6.22 -0.37
N LEU A 84 7.95 -7.16 -1.05
CA LEU A 84 8.77 -8.18 -0.39
C LEU A 84 9.91 -7.56 0.41
N THR A 85 10.63 -6.61 -0.17
CA THR A 85 11.78 -5.97 0.49
C THR A 85 11.33 -5.12 1.69
N ALA A 86 10.24 -4.37 1.53
CA ALA A 86 9.65 -3.61 2.62
C ALA A 86 9.17 -4.53 3.75
N THR A 87 8.57 -5.68 3.42
CA THR A 87 8.17 -6.70 4.39
C THR A 87 9.38 -7.23 5.17
N GLN A 88 10.47 -7.57 4.48
CA GLN A 88 11.71 -8.01 5.13
C GLN A 88 12.31 -6.94 6.04
N TRP A 89 12.26 -5.67 5.61
CA TRP A 89 12.71 -4.55 6.44
C TRP A 89 11.86 -4.43 7.71
N VAL A 90 10.54 -4.50 7.60
CA VAL A 90 9.62 -4.47 8.76
C VAL A 90 9.94 -5.62 9.72
N LEU A 91 10.02 -6.85 9.23
CA LEU A 91 10.34 -8.02 10.07
C LEU A 91 11.70 -7.91 10.76
N SER A 92 12.67 -7.24 10.15
CA SER A 92 14.02 -7.08 10.70
C SER A 92 14.12 -5.96 11.74
N ASN A 93 13.32 -4.89 11.61
CA ASN A 93 13.41 -3.69 12.45
C ASN A 93 12.28 -3.58 13.48
N HIS A 94 11.17 -4.29 13.24
CA HIS A 94 9.97 -4.33 14.08
C HIS A 94 9.58 -5.79 14.40
N PRO A 95 10.46 -6.55 15.07
CA PRO A 95 10.21 -7.96 15.39
C PRO A 95 9.00 -8.17 16.31
N GLU A 96 8.51 -7.12 16.96
CA GLU A 96 7.27 -7.11 17.74
C GLU A 96 6.00 -7.25 16.89
N MET A 97 6.07 -6.94 15.59
CA MET A 97 4.90 -6.97 14.70
C MET A 97 4.62 -8.40 14.23
N SER A 98 3.53 -8.99 14.74
CA SER A 98 3.18 -10.40 14.47
C SER A 98 2.27 -10.62 13.26
N SER A 99 1.47 -9.61 12.90
CA SER A 99 0.44 -9.73 11.86
C SER A 99 0.15 -8.37 11.25
N PHE A 100 0.42 -8.21 9.95
CA PHE A 100 0.23 -6.95 9.25
C PHE A 100 -0.02 -7.16 7.75
N SER A 101 -0.81 -6.26 7.17
CA SER A 101 -0.91 -6.05 5.73
C SER A 101 0.10 -4.99 5.31
N LEU A 102 0.74 -5.17 4.16
CA LEU A 102 1.65 -4.20 3.56
C LEU A 102 1.26 -4.04 2.09
N LYS A 103 1.04 -2.80 1.64
CA LYS A 103 0.68 -2.49 0.27
C LYS A 103 1.38 -1.23 -0.22
N THR A 104 1.97 -1.29 -1.40
CA THR A 104 2.53 -0.12 -2.08
C THR A 104 1.46 0.87 -2.52
N VAL A 105 1.79 2.16 -2.49
CA VAL A 105 0.94 3.26 -3.01
C VAL A 105 1.40 3.72 -4.40
N ASP A 106 2.71 3.65 -4.67
CA ASP A 106 3.31 4.42 -5.77
C ASP A 106 3.35 3.75 -7.15
N PHE A 107 3.06 2.44 -7.25
CA PHE A 107 3.22 1.67 -8.49
C PHE A 107 1.95 1.58 -9.34
N ASP A 108 0.78 1.89 -8.78
CA ASP A 108 -0.49 1.75 -9.49
C ASP A 108 -0.60 2.79 -10.63
N GLY A 109 -0.58 2.30 -11.87
CA GLY A 109 -0.78 3.11 -13.09
C GLY A 109 0.40 3.96 -13.56
N LYS A 110 1.60 3.81 -12.98
CA LYS A 110 2.82 4.55 -13.38
C LYS A 110 3.73 3.73 -14.29
N LYS A 111 4.52 4.39 -15.15
CA LYS A 111 5.57 3.74 -15.95
C LYS A 111 6.88 3.70 -15.17
N VAL A 112 7.72 2.69 -15.40
CA VAL A 112 9.05 2.54 -14.79
C VAL A 112 9.90 3.81 -14.91
N LYS A 113 9.92 4.41 -16.11
CA LYS A 113 10.66 5.65 -16.38
C LYS A 113 10.16 6.86 -15.59
N ASP A 114 8.90 6.84 -15.16
CA ASP A 114 8.32 7.92 -14.34
C ASP A 114 8.75 7.77 -12.86
N MET A 115 9.41 6.66 -12.52
CA MET A 115 9.90 6.34 -11.16
C MET A 115 11.42 6.47 -11.01
N SER A 116 12.18 6.67 -12.10
CA SER A 116 13.66 6.64 -12.07
C SER A 116 14.34 7.92 -11.56
N SER A 117 13.58 8.97 -11.24
CA SER A 117 14.08 10.16 -10.54
C SER A 117 14.27 9.91 -9.04
N ALA A 118 14.90 10.84 -8.31
CA ALA A 118 14.84 10.82 -6.84
C ALA A 118 13.36 10.73 -6.43
N SER A 119 13.04 9.72 -5.62
CA SER A 119 11.67 9.29 -5.39
C SER A 119 11.50 8.79 -3.96
N VAL A 120 10.25 8.75 -3.50
CA VAL A 120 9.87 8.10 -2.27
C VAL A 120 8.91 6.99 -2.66
N ILE A 121 9.24 5.77 -2.24
CA ILE A 121 8.38 4.62 -2.38
C ILE A 121 7.59 4.51 -1.09
N THR A 122 6.27 4.61 -1.18
CA THR A 122 5.39 4.63 -0.02
C THR A 122 4.64 3.32 0.12
N PHE A 123 4.60 2.81 1.35
CA PHE A 123 3.84 1.62 1.71
C PHE A 123 2.88 1.93 2.85
N LYS A 124 1.63 1.47 2.71
CA LYS A 124 0.65 1.42 3.80
C LYS A 124 0.84 0.10 4.53
N ILE A 125 0.99 0.17 5.84
CA ILE A 125 1.08 -0.99 6.72
C ILE A 125 -0.05 -0.91 7.73
N GLN A 126 -0.81 -1.99 7.88
CA GLN A 126 -1.87 -2.05 8.88
C GLN A 126 -1.87 -3.40 9.59
N GLU A 127 -1.76 -3.37 10.91
CA GLU A 127 -1.89 -4.56 11.75
C GLU A 127 -3.32 -5.12 11.71
N PHE A 128 -3.46 -6.41 11.99
CA PHE A 128 -4.75 -7.07 12.09
C PHE A 128 -4.66 -8.28 13.04
N GLU A 129 -5.80 -8.72 13.56
CA GLU A 129 -5.90 -9.96 14.32
C GLU A 129 -6.10 -11.16 13.37
N PRO A 130 -5.25 -12.22 13.45
CA PRO A 130 -5.38 -13.36 12.56
C PRO A 130 -6.70 -14.14 12.75
N GLU A 131 -7.56 -14.10 11.73
CA GLU A 131 -8.82 -14.86 11.67
C GLU A 131 -9.20 -15.20 10.22
N ASP A 132 -10.26 -15.99 10.03
CA ASP A 132 -10.79 -16.27 8.68
C ASP A 132 -11.45 -15.01 8.10
N ASN A 133 -10.86 -14.46 7.03
CA ASN A 133 -11.22 -13.16 6.42
C ASN A 133 -11.00 -11.99 7.38
N PRO A 134 -9.73 -11.71 7.76
CA PRO A 134 -9.44 -10.73 8.78
C PRO A 134 -9.82 -9.32 8.32
N VAL A 135 -10.31 -8.52 9.26
CA VAL A 135 -10.56 -7.10 9.05
C VAL A 135 -9.31 -6.31 9.42
N LEU A 136 -8.89 -5.38 8.54
CA LEU A 136 -7.79 -4.48 8.84
C LEU A 136 -8.27 -3.38 9.80
N ASN A 137 -8.09 -3.60 11.11
CA ASN A 137 -8.56 -2.71 12.18
C ASN A 137 -7.47 -2.38 13.21
N GLY A 138 -6.26 -2.89 13.04
CA GLY A 138 -5.13 -2.63 13.94
C GLY A 138 -4.41 -1.31 13.64
N LYS A 139 -3.24 -1.16 14.25
CA LYS A 139 -2.41 0.05 14.12
C LYS A 139 -1.99 0.26 12.66
N LYS A 140 -2.02 1.53 12.26
CA LYS A 140 -1.66 1.98 10.91
C LYS A 140 -0.29 2.64 10.93
N TYR A 141 0.51 2.33 9.91
CA TYR A 141 1.82 2.92 9.67
C TYR A 141 2.01 3.22 8.18
N VAL A 142 2.83 4.23 7.90
CA VAL A 142 3.34 4.51 6.56
C VAL A 142 4.83 4.29 6.59
N LEU A 143 5.33 3.44 5.69
CA LEU A 143 6.76 3.24 5.49
C LEU A 143 7.18 4.04 4.25
N LEU A 144 8.13 4.96 4.43
CA LEU A 144 8.74 5.71 3.33
C LEU A 144 10.12 5.13 3.04
N GLY A 145 10.32 4.64 1.83
CA GLY A 145 11.62 4.25 1.30
C GLY A 145 12.14 5.33 0.34
N PHE A 146 13.08 6.15 0.80
CA PHE A 146 13.67 7.20 -0.04
C PHE A 146 14.74 6.64 -0.95
N THR A 147 14.66 7.02 -2.24
CA THR A 147 15.61 6.66 -3.28
C THR A 147 16.26 7.90 -3.88
N SER A 148 17.54 7.81 -4.21
CA SER A 148 18.24 8.85 -4.98
C SER A 148 18.21 8.56 -6.48
N HIS A 149 18.65 9.54 -7.27
CA HIS A 149 18.73 9.41 -8.72
C HIS A 149 19.59 8.20 -9.13
N GLY A 150 19.09 7.41 -10.09
CA GLY A 150 19.79 6.23 -10.61
C GLY A 150 19.65 4.97 -9.75
N TRP A 151 19.01 5.04 -8.58
CA TRP A 151 18.75 3.85 -7.75
C TRP A 151 17.55 3.04 -8.24
N ILE A 152 16.68 3.65 -9.04
CA ILE A 152 15.58 2.98 -9.75
C ILE A 152 15.89 3.05 -11.24
N ASN A 153 16.00 1.89 -11.88
CA ASN A 153 16.24 1.77 -13.31
C ASN A 153 15.46 0.58 -13.91
N GLU A 154 15.71 0.27 -15.18
CA GLU A 154 15.05 -0.85 -15.88
C GLU A 154 15.32 -2.23 -15.25
N TYR A 155 16.37 -2.37 -14.45
CA TYR A 155 16.72 -3.58 -13.70
C TYR A 155 16.08 -3.60 -12.28
N GLY A 156 15.33 -2.57 -11.92
CA GLY A 156 14.62 -2.45 -10.65
C GLY A 156 15.26 -1.44 -9.68
N ILE A 157 15.12 -1.71 -8.39
CA ILE A 157 15.48 -0.79 -7.30
C ILE A 157 16.70 -1.34 -6.54
N ASP A 158 17.71 -0.50 -6.30
CA ASP A 158 18.84 -0.80 -5.41
C ASP A 158 18.43 -0.56 -3.95
N PHE A 159 17.82 -1.58 -3.35
CA PHE A 159 17.30 -1.51 -1.97
C PHE A 159 18.38 -1.37 -0.89
N ASN A 160 19.64 -1.72 -1.17
CA ASN A 160 20.73 -1.60 -0.20
C ASN A 160 21.04 -0.14 0.18
N LYS A 161 20.60 0.80 -0.65
CA LYS A 161 20.82 2.23 -0.44
C LYS A 161 19.59 2.94 0.10
N VAL A 162 18.42 2.30 0.05
CA VAL A 162 17.14 2.91 0.42
C VAL A 162 17.15 3.31 1.89
N LYS A 163 16.82 4.57 2.17
CA LYS A 163 16.66 5.06 3.53
C LYS A 163 15.20 4.95 3.95
N TRP A 164 14.95 4.19 5.00
CA TRP A 164 13.61 3.81 5.44
C TRP A 164 13.16 4.62 6.65
N PHE A 165 11.91 5.08 6.64
CA PHE A 165 11.28 5.77 7.77
C PHE A 165 9.91 5.17 8.03
N MET A 166 9.72 4.56 9.20
CA MET A 166 8.41 4.10 9.64
C MET A 166 7.68 5.20 10.41
N ILE A 167 6.52 5.60 9.92
CA ILE A 167 5.74 6.72 10.41
C ILE A 167 4.43 6.17 10.97
N ASN A 168 4.16 6.42 12.25
CA ASN A 168 2.87 6.14 12.87
C ASN A 168 1.95 7.37 12.80
N LYS A 169 0.70 7.23 13.27
CA LYS A 169 -0.28 8.32 13.28
C LYS A 169 0.21 9.59 13.99
N SER A 170 0.90 9.45 15.13
CA SER A 170 1.40 10.60 15.90
C SER A 170 2.49 11.35 15.12
N GLU A 171 3.46 10.61 14.59
CA GLU A 171 4.53 11.20 13.79
C GLU A 171 3.99 11.84 12.51
N TRP A 172 3.06 11.18 11.81
CA TRP A 172 2.39 11.76 10.65
C TRP A 172 1.68 13.07 11.00
N THR A 173 1.00 13.12 12.15
CA THR A 173 0.34 14.35 12.62
C THR A 173 1.35 15.48 12.76
N LYS A 174 2.49 15.24 13.42
CA LYS A 174 3.57 16.22 13.58
C LYS A 174 4.14 16.67 12.24
N MET A 175 4.37 15.74 11.32
CA MET A 175 4.83 16.05 9.97
C MET A 175 3.85 16.98 9.25
N MET A 176 2.56 16.67 9.30
CA MET A 176 1.52 17.48 8.65
C MET A 176 1.37 18.85 9.31
N VAL A 177 1.45 18.95 10.63
CA VAL A 177 1.47 20.24 11.32
C VAL A 177 2.64 21.08 10.83
N ALA A 178 3.87 20.55 10.82
CA ALA A 178 5.04 21.29 10.37
C ALA A 178 4.91 21.73 8.89
N TYR A 179 4.45 20.83 8.02
CA TYR A 179 4.20 21.14 6.62
C TYR A 179 3.15 22.24 6.44
N VAL A 180 2.01 22.16 7.15
CA VAL A 180 0.94 23.15 7.04
C VAL A 180 1.37 24.51 7.57
N LYS A 181 2.15 24.57 8.66
CA LYS A 181 2.73 25.82 9.17
C LYS A 181 3.60 26.49 8.10
N VAL A 182 4.48 25.73 7.45
CA VAL A 182 5.29 26.22 6.32
C VAL A 182 4.45 26.67 5.14
N ALA A 183 3.41 25.90 4.81
CA ALA A 183 2.61 26.15 3.63
C ALA A 183 1.61 27.31 3.80
N SER A 184 1.27 27.70 5.03
CA SER A 184 0.23 28.71 5.33
C SER A 184 0.74 29.93 6.11
N GLY A 185 1.89 29.84 6.76
CA GLY A 185 2.38 30.87 7.69
C GLY A 185 1.69 30.87 9.06
N VAL A 186 0.76 29.95 9.30
CA VAL A 186 0.07 29.86 10.59
C VAL A 186 1.05 29.38 11.67
N THR A 187 1.04 30.05 12.82
CA THR A 187 1.93 29.73 13.95
C THR A 187 1.20 29.05 15.11
N SER A 188 -0.13 29.12 15.15
CA SER A 188 -0.96 28.52 16.20
C SER A 188 -0.82 27.00 16.26
N ASP A 189 -1.38 26.40 17.32
CA ASP A 189 -1.58 24.97 17.35
C ASP A 189 -2.58 24.56 16.24
N LEU A 190 -2.23 23.50 15.53
CA LEU A 190 -2.96 22.98 14.37
C LEU A 190 -3.28 21.49 14.51
N GLU A 191 -2.86 20.83 15.60
CA GLU A 191 -2.98 19.37 15.73
C GLU A 191 -4.44 18.92 15.56
N SER A 192 -5.38 19.55 16.26
CA SER A 192 -6.81 19.24 16.13
C SER A 192 -7.35 19.51 14.72
N ASP A 193 -6.85 20.55 14.05
CA ASP A 193 -7.28 20.92 12.70
C ASP A 193 -6.75 19.93 11.65
N ILE A 194 -5.56 19.36 11.86
CA ILE A 194 -5.01 18.26 11.06
C ILE A 194 -5.79 16.97 11.30
N MET A 195 -6.04 16.60 12.56
CA MET A 195 -6.71 15.34 12.89
C MET A 195 -8.17 15.27 12.42
N ASN A 196 -8.87 16.41 12.41
CA ASN A 196 -10.29 16.49 12.05
C ASN A 196 -10.54 17.12 10.67
N GLY A 197 -9.46 17.50 9.97
CA GLY A 197 -9.50 18.17 8.69
C GLY A 197 -9.27 17.23 7.53
N LYS A 198 -9.39 17.77 6.32
CA LYS A 198 -9.00 17.12 5.08
C LYS A 198 -8.00 18.01 4.34
N ILE A 199 -6.85 17.44 3.99
CA ILE A 199 -5.87 18.13 3.14
C ILE A 199 -6.46 18.28 1.74
N VAL A 200 -6.41 19.49 1.19
CA VAL A 200 -6.93 19.82 -0.14
C VAL A 200 -5.93 20.71 -0.90
N ASN A 201 -6.20 20.92 -2.19
CA ASN A 201 -5.31 21.65 -3.11
C ASN A 201 -4.87 23.05 -2.64
N ARG A 202 -5.68 23.71 -1.83
CA ARG A 202 -5.50 25.09 -1.41
C ARG A 202 -5.29 25.24 0.10
N GLY A 203 -5.15 24.14 0.84
CA GLY A 203 -5.14 24.24 2.29
C GLY A 203 -5.60 22.99 3.03
N VAL A 204 -6.00 23.20 4.28
CA VAL A 204 -6.69 22.21 5.11
C VAL A 204 -8.13 22.65 5.30
N ARG A 205 -9.08 21.78 4.94
CA ARG A 205 -10.51 22.01 5.18
C ARG A 205 -10.89 21.34 6.50
N VAL A 206 -11.21 22.14 7.52
CA VAL A 206 -11.64 21.65 8.83
C VAL A 206 -13.17 21.65 8.89
N LYS A 207 -13.79 20.61 9.44
CA LYS A 207 -15.24 20.57 9.63
C LYS A 207 -15.68 21.72 10.55
N GLY A 208 -16.63 22.54 10.11
CA GLY A 208 -17.23 23.60 10.92
C GLY A 208 -16.42 24.90 11.07
N LYS A 209 -15.23 25.02 10.45
CA LYS A 209 -14.42 26.25 10.41
C LYS A 209 -14.14 26.69 8.96
N ASN A 210 -13.61 27.90 8.80
CA ASN A 210 -12.94 28.33 7.57
C ASN A 210 -11.74 27.41 7.24
N MET A 211 -11.36 27.37 5.97
CA MET A 211 -10.17 26.68 5.48
C MET A 211 -8.89 27.35 6.00
N ILE A 212 -7.86 26.57 6.34
CA ILE A 212 -6.48 27.09 6.52
C ILE A 212 -5.85 27.17 5.13
N PRO A 213 -5.71 28.36 4.53
CA PRO A 213 -5.24 28.46 3.15
C PRO A 213 -3.72 28.27 3.08
N PHE A 214 -3.25 27.58 2.05
CA PHE A 214 -1.84 27.58 1.69
C PHE A 214 -1.51 28.80 0.84
N TYR A 215 -0.24 29.24 0.88
CA TYR A 215 0.28 30.28 0.01
C TYR A 215 0.04 29.91 -1.46
N LYS A 216 -0.38 30.92 -2.22
CA LYS A 216 -0.40 30.86 -3.68
C LYS A 216 0.98 31.29 -4.16
N MET A 217 1.79 30.32 -4.56
CA MET A 217 3.15 30.55 -5.04
C MET A 217 3.28 30.22 -6.53
N GLU A 218 4.20 30.93 -7.19
CA GLU A 218 4.70 30.66 -8.53
C GLU A 218 5.80 29.59 -8.47
N GLY A 219 6.09 28.95 -9.60
CA GLY A 219 6.78 27.65 -9.62
C GLY A 219 8.24 27.64 -9.17
N ASP A 220 8.88 28.80 -9.20
CA ASP A 220 10.25 29.03 -8.80
C ASP A 220 10.39 29.45 -7.33
N MET A 221 9.29 29.53 -6.58
CA MET A 221 9.29 29.91 -5.16
C MET A 221 9.21 28.70 -4.23
N TYR A 222 9.98 28.76 -3.15
CA TYR A 222 10.09 27.69 -2.15
C TYR A 222 10.01 28.26 -0.74
N VAL A 223 9.22 27.64 0.12
CA VAL A 223 9.24 27.91 1.57
C VAL A 223 9.74 26.66 2.28
N VAL A 224 10.65 26.83 3.24
CA VAL A 224 11.37 25.72 3.87
C VAL A 224 11.28 25.83 5.38
N THR A 225 11.14 24.69 6.07
CA THR A 225 11.42 24.56 7.50
C THR A 225 12.37 23.42 7.75
N ASP A 226 13.18 23.56 8.80
CA ASP A 226 13.83 22.41 9.41
C ASP A 226 12.78 21.56 10.14
N TYR A 227 12.76 20.25 9.91
CA TYR A 227 11.81 19.33 10.55
C TYR A 227 12.52 18.43 11.57
N SER A 228 13.61 17.79 11.15
CA SER A 228 14.42 16.93 12.01
C SER A 228 15.90 17.00 11.61
N ASN A 229 16.77 16.35 12.38
CA ASN A 229 18.19 16.23 12.04
C ASN A 229 18.44 15.56 10.67
N GLU A 230 17.45 14.85 10.13
CA GLU A 230 17.58 14.10 8.87
C GLU A 230 16.90 14.79 7.69
N MET A 231 15.89 15.63 7.93
CA MET A 231 15.09 16.20 6.84
C MET A 231 14.61 17.63 7.07
N LYS A 232 14.41 18.34 5.96
CA LYS A 232 13.68 19.62 5.90
C LYS A 232 12.41 19.43 5.11
N PHE A 233 11.36 20.15 5.46
CA PHE A 233 10.17 20.24 4.60
C PHE A 233 10.25 21.46 3.71
N VAL A 234 9.82 21.26 2.47
CA VAL A 234 9.82 22.23 1.40
C VAL A 234 8.41 22.29 0.83
N TYR A 235 7.80 23.47 0.82
CA TYR A 235 6.55 23.70 0.13
C TYR A 235 6.83 24.39 -1.20
N ASN A 236 6.49 23.69 -2.30
CA ASN A 236 6.45 24.23 -3.66
C ASN A 236 5.29 23.58 -4.43
N GLU A 237 4.55 24.37 -5.21
CA GLU A 237 3.58 23.92 -6.22
C GLU A 237 2.60 22.82 -5.72
N ARG A 238 2.13 22.93 -4.48
CA ARG A 238 1.14 22.02 -3.89
C ARG A 238 1.65 20.59 -3.66
N SER A 239 2.97 20.41 -3.52
CA SER A 239 3.60 19.15 -3.10
C SER A 239 4.24 19.29 -1.72
N LEU A 240 4.32 18.17 -0.99
CA LEU A 240 5.19 18.08 0.18
C LEU A 240 6.57 17.67 -0.33
N GLY A 241 7.49 18.62 -0.36
CA GLY A 241 8.91 18.37 -0.57
C GLY A 241 9.58 17.95 0.73
N ILE A 242 10.40 16.92 0.68
CA ILE A 242 11.23 16.42 1.77
C ILE A 242 12.66 16.44 1.26
N PHE A 243 13.46 17.34 1.83
CA PHE A 243 14.88 17.41 1.53
C PHE A 243 15.64 16.57 2.55
N LEU A 244 16.30 15.51 2.10
CA LEU A 244 17.12 14.62 2.91
C LEU A 244 18.50 15.24 3.09
N LYS A 245 18.89 15.53 4.33
CA LYS A 245 20.13 16.26 4.61
C LYS A 245 21.38 15.45 4.27
N ASP A 246 21.33 14.13 4.46
CA ASP A 246 22.46 13.23 4.24
C ASP A 246 22.80 13.07 2.75
N THR A 247 21.79 12.76 1.94
CA THR A 247 21.97 12.53 0.49
C THR A 247 21.86 13.80 -0.33
N ARG A 248 21.33 14.88 0.26
CA ARG A 248 21.02 16.17 -0.39
C ARG A 248 19.97 16.05 -1.50
N ASP A 249 19.15 15.00 -1.45
CA ASP A 249 18.05 14.80 -2.39
C ASP A 249 16.80 15.57 -1.94
N LEU A 250 16.16 16.28 -2.86
CA LEU A 250 14.80 16.78 -2.69
C LEU A 250 13.83 15.78 -3.31
N VAL A 251 12.99 15.17 -2.48
CA VAL A 251 11.95 14.24 -2.90
C VAL A 251 10.60 14.89 -2.71
N GLN A 252 9.64 14.64 -3.61
CA GLN A 252 8.31 15.23 -3.54
C GLN A 252 7.23 14.17 -3.42
N ILE A 253 6.43 14.26 -2.36
CA ILE A 253 5.16 13.54 -2.26
C ILE A 253 4.11 14.39 -2.96
N LYS A 254 3.59 13.87 -4.06
CA LYS A 254 2.49 14.51 -4.80
C LYS A 254 1.27 14.59 -3.92
N ARG A 255 0.47 15.64 -4.13
CA ARG A 255 -0.76 15.89 -3.38
C ARG A 255 -1.72 14.70 -3.31
N GLY A 256 -1.89 13.96 -4.41
CA GLY A 256 -2.78 12.79 -4.44
C GLY A 256 -2.37 11.76 -3.39
N SER A 257 -1.09 11.37 -3.42
CA SER A 257 -0.48 10.50 -2.40
C SER A 257 -0.56 11.12 -1.01
N LEU A 258 -0.30 12.42 -0.85
CA LEU A 258 -0.40 13.10 0.45
C LEU A 258 -1.81 12.99 1.06
N ILE A 259 -2.84 13.23 0.25
CA ILE A 259 -4.25 13.08 0.67
C ILE A 259 -4.54 11.62 1.00
N GLU A 260 -4.12 10.69 0.15
CA GLU A 260 -4.35 9.26 0.35
C GLU A 260 -3.69 8.73 1.64
N LEU A 261 -2.49 9.20 1.97
CA LEU A 261 -1.78 8.84 3.21
C LEU A 261 -2.44 9.49 4.43
N HIS A 262 -2.91 10.72 4.29
CA HIS A 262 -3.65 11.40 5.35
C HIS A 262 -4.97 10.70 5.64
N ASP A 263 -5.76 10.43 4.61
CA ASP A 263 -7.03 9.70 4.72
C ASP A 263 -6.77 8.29 5.29
N PHE A 264 -5.68 7.61 4.91
CA PHE A 264 -5.31 6.33 5.51
C PHE A 264 -5.21 6.38 7.04
N PHE A 265 -4.65 7.44 7.64
CA PHE A 265 -4.52 7.53 9.11
C PHE A 265 -5.80 7.95 9.85
N TYR A 266 -6.73 8.65 9.20
CA TYR A 266 -7.86 9.30 9.89
C TYR A 266 -9.24 8.89 9.38
N GLU A 267 -9.38 8.37 8.17
CA GLU A 267 -10.63 7.76 7.72
C GLU A 267 -10.74 6.33 8.30
N GLU A 268 -11.93 5.99 8.80
CA GLU A 268 -12.27 4.64 9.24
C GLU A 268 -12.41 3.73 8.00
N ASN A 269 -11.94 2.48 8.13
CA ASN A 269 -11.99 1.49 7.05
C ASN A 269 -13.40 0.88 6.90
#